data_AF-A0A973CXU3-F1
#
_entry.id   AF-A0A973CXU3-F1
#
_cell.length_a   1.000
_cell.length_b   1.000
_cell.length_c   1.000
_cell.angle_alpha   90.00
_cell.angle_beta   90.00
_cell.angle_gamma   90.00
#
_symmetry.space_group_name_H-M   'P 1'
#
loop_
_entity.id
_entity.type
_entity.pdbx_description
1 polymer ?
#
loop_
_entity_poly.entity_id
_entity_poly.type
_entity_poly.pdbx_seq_one_letter_code
_entity_poly.pdbx_strand_id
1 'polypeptide(L)'
;MFKFDNYSVISGLSYTVGAFLLCFISIGVSAEQKQVFGEYEVHYMGLSSSFLTPEVAKIYDIPRSGALGFLNISLLQKAKGSEVPTALDAGLKGTIRNLIGQSRELEFRRIREGQAIYYISTFRFDDGDMYNFDLDIVPANAKQKNFDVKFSQRFYEEEG
;
A
#
# COMPACT_ATOMS: atom_id res chain seq x y z
N MET A 1 -65.59 -47.04 29.67
CA MET A 1 -66.36 -46.10 30.51
C MET A 1 -65.73 -44.73 30.34
N PHE A 2 -66.47 -43.84 29.67
CA PHE A 2 -66.46 -42.37 29.69
C PHE A 2 -65.18 -41.52 29.60
N LYS A 3 -65.35 -40.50 28.73
CA LYS A 3 -64.47 -39.44 28.23
C LYS A 3 -64.21 -38.32 29.25
N PHE A 4 -63.51 -37.30 28.74
CA PHE A 4 -63.39 -35.89 29.19
C PHE A 4 -62.13 -35.57 30.01
N ASP A 5 -61.48 -34.42 29.84
CA ASP A 5 -61.23 -33.49 28.72
C ASP A 5 -60.31 -32.41 29.35
N ASN A 6 -59.27 -32.02 28.61
CA ASN A 6 -58.69 -30.67 28.43
C ASN A 6 -58.60 -29.58 29.54
N TYR A 7 -57.61 -28.72 29.26
CA TYR A 7 -57.39 -27.30 29.65
C TYR A 7 -56.53 -27.04 30.90
N SER A 8 -55.59 -26.07 30.98
CA SER A 8 -54.89 -25.17 30.04
C SER A 8 -53.91 -24.30 30.86
N VAL A 9 -52.89 -23.71 30.18
CA VAL A 9 -52.12 -22.47 30.51
C VAL A 9 -51.22 -22.52 31.79
N ILE A 10 -50.03 -21.91 31.98
CA ILE A 10 -49.38 -20.66 31.52
C ILE A 10 -47.84 -20.75 31.70
N SER A 11 -47.12 -19.90 30.94
CA SER A 11 -45.74 -19.39 31.10
C SER A 11 -44.62 -20.33 30.63
N GLY A 12 -43.74 -19.99 29.68
CA GLY A 12 -43.41 -18.73 29.04
C GLY A 12 -41.89 -18.65 28.99
N LEU A 13 -41.27 -18.85 27.81
CA LEU A 13 -39.97 -18.28 27.49
C LEU A 13 -39.76 -18.32 25.96
N SER A 14 -39.74 -17.12 25.39
CA SER A 14 -39.55 -16.81 23.98
C SER A 14 -38.11 -17.04 23.54
N TYR A 15 -37.88 -17.65 22.38
CA TYR A 15 -36.67 -17.42 21.60
C TYR A 15 -37.02 -17.34 20.12
N THR A 16 -37.18 -16.11 19.66
CA THR A 16 -37.24 -15.79 18.24
C THR A 16 -35.95 -15.05 17.86
N VAL A 17 -35.42 -15.39 16.69
CA VAL A 17 -34.49 -14.62 15.84
C VAL A 17 -32.99 -14.72 16.16
N GLY A 18 -32.23 -15.11 15.14
CA GLY A 18 -30.78 -14.89 15.07
C GLY A 18 -30.08 -15.64 13.95
N ALA A 19 -30.56 -15.51 12.70
CA ALA A 19 -29.88 -16.07 11.54
C ALA A 19 -28.58 -15.30 11.24
N PHE A 20 -27.46 -16.02 11.28
CA PHE A 20 -26.38 -16.06 10.29
C PHE A 20 -26.07 -14.76 9.52
N LEU A 21 -24.98 -14.06 9.87
CA LEU A 21 -23.99 -13.56 8.91
C LEU A 21 -22.73 -13.05 9.65
N LEU A 22 -21.70 -13.90 9.76
CA LEU A 22 -20.33 -13.43 10.01
C LEU A 22 -19.81 -12.85 8.69
N CYS A 23 -20.09 -11.57 8.44
CA CYS A 23 -19.38 -10.80 7.43
C CYS A 23 -17.95 -10.58 7.91
N PHE A 24 -17.05 -11.52 7.59
CA PHE A 24 -15.64 -11.16 7.44
C PHE A 24 -15.55 -10.25 6.21
N ILE A 25 -15.70 -8.96 6.44
CA ILE A 25 -15.27 -7.95 5.47
C ILE A 25 -13.75 -8.03 5.50
N SER A 26 -13.17 -8.84 4.61
CA SER A 26 -11.77 -8.69 4.24
C SER A 26 -11.63 -7.32 3.61
N ILE A 27 -11.30 -6.31 4.41
CA ILE A 27 -10.82 -5.03 3.90
C ILE A 27 -9.50 -5.39 3.21
N GLY A 28 -9.55 -5.51 1.88
CA GLY A 28 -8.35 -5.61 1.08
C GLY A 28 -7.54 -4.34 1.31
N VAL A 29 -6.50 -4.43 2.13
CA VAL A 29 -5.50 -3.36 2.24
C VAL A 29 -4.71 -3.41 0.93
N SER A 30 -5.15 -2.63 -0.05
CA SER A 30 -4.35 -2.37 -1.25
C SER A 30 -3.28 -1.34 -0.87
N ALA A 31 -2.16 -1.80 -0.30
CA ALA A 31 -1.03 -0.95 0.06
C ALA A 31 -0.30 -0.40 -1.19
N GLU A 32 -0.42 -1.09 -2.33
CA GLU A 32 0.12 -0.65 -3.61
C GLU A 32 -0.87 0.30 -4.31
N GLN A 33 -0.35 1.46 -4.72
CA GLN A 33 -1.06 2.49 -5.47
C GLN A 33 -0.35 2.74 -6.81
N LYS A 34 -1.06 3.32 -7.78
CA LYS A 34 -0.46 3.66 -9.07
C LYS A 34 -1.03 4.92 -9.70
N GLN A 35 -0.22 5.57 -10.53
CA GLN A 35 -0.62 6.66 -11.41
C GLN A 35 -0.32 6.29 -12.87
N VAL A 36 -1.27 6.57 -13.77
CA VAL A 36 -1.21 6.15 -15.18
C VAL A 36 -0.93 7.36 -16.08
N PHE A 37 0.03 7.21 -16.98
CA PHE A 37 0.44 8.20 -17.98
C PHE A 37 0.39 7.55 -19.37
N GLY A 38 -0.80 7.49 -19.97
CA GLY A 38 -0.99 6.80 -21.24
C GLY A 38 -0.68 5.30 -21.13
N GLU A 39 0.39 4.85 -21.79
CA GLU A 39 0.86 3.46 -21.76
C GLU A 39 1.80 3.15 -20.58
N TYR A 40 2.14 4.15 -19.77
CA TYR A 40 3.05 4.02 -18.64
C TYR A 40 2.27 4.00 -17.31
N GLU A 41 2.72 3.19 -16.36
CA GLU A 41 2.19 3.14 -15.00
C GLU A 41 3.33 3.30 -14.00
N VAL A 42 3.22 4.28 -13.11
CA VAL A 42 4.09 4.42 -11.94
C VAL A 42 3.37 3.78 -10.78
N HIS A 43 3.92 2.68 -10.26
CA HIS A 43 3.44 2.02 -9.05
C HIS A 43 4.28 2.49 -7.87
N TYR A 44 3.63 2.74 -6.74
CA TYR A 44 4.27 3.21 -5.53
C TYR A 44 3.65 2.58 -4.30
N MET A 45 4.49 2.33 -3.30
CA MET A 45 4.09 1.79 -2.01
C MET A 45 4.96 2.42 -0.93
N GLY A 46 4.32 3.06 0.04
CA GLY A 46 4.93 3.51 1.29
C GLY A 46 4.51 2.62 2.44
N LEU A 47 5.44 2.24 3.32
CA LEU A 47 5.14 1.54 4.59
C LEU A 47 6.24 1.79 5.63
N SER A 48 5.99 1.42 6.90
CA SER A 48 7.07 1.31 7.88
C SER A 48 8.02 0.17 7.50
N SER A 49 9.32 0.40 7.54
CA SER A 49 10.34 -0.60 7.24
C SER A 49 10.29 -1.82 8.17
N SER A 50 9.65 -1.72 9.34
CA SER A 50 9.41 -2.86 10.22
C SER A 50 8.57 -3.96 9.57
N PHE A 51 7.69 -3.61 8.62
CA PHE A 51 6.88 -4.57 7.87
C PHE A 51 7.67 -5.36 6.81
N LEU A 52 8.88 -4.94 6.47
CA LEU A 52 9.75 -5.74 5.61
C LEU A 52 10.12 -7.03 6.33
N THR A 53 10.12 -8.16 5.62
CA THR A 53 10.65 -9.39 6.22
C THR A 53 12.15 -9.24 6.48
N PRO A 54 12.73 -9.97 7.46
CA PRO A 54 14.17 -9.96 7.71
C PRO A 54 15.01 -10.23 6.45
N GLU A 55 14.54 -11.11 5.58
CA GLU A 55 15.22 -11.50 4.35
C GLU A 55 15.24 -10.35 3.35
N VAL A 56 14.10 -9.72 3.08
CA VAL A 56 14.00 -8.57 2.15
C VAL A 56 14.83 -7.40 2.65
N ALA A 57 14.70 -7.08 3.95
CA ALA A 57 15.49 -6.04 4.59
C ALA A 57 17.00 -6.30 4.45
N LYS A 58 17.44 -7.55 4.63
CA LYS A 58 18.85 -7.93 4.48
C LYS A 58 19.33 -7.89 3.03
N ILE A 59 18.54 -8.40 2.08
CA ILE A 59 18.89 -8.41 0.65
C ILE A 59 19.09 -6.98 0.15
N TYR A 60 18.25 -6.06 0.62
CA TYR A 60 18.32 -4.67 0.23
C TYR A 60 19.08 -3.78 1.20
N ASP A 61 19.69 -4.30 2.27
CA ASP A 61 20.39 -3.48 3.27
C ASP A 61 19.53 -2.31 3.81
N ILE A 62 18.28 -2.64 4.17
CA ILE A 62 17.31 -1.71 4.75
C ILE A 62 17.21 -1.98 6.26
N PRO A 63 17.52 -1.02 7.13
CA PRO A 63 17.27 -1.18 8.56
C PRO A 63 15.77 -1.37 8.83
N ARG A 64 15.40 -2.39 9.61
CA ARG A 64 14.02 -2.56 10.08
C ARG A 64 13.82 -1.71 11.33
N SER A 65 12.88 -0.77 11.27
CA SER A 65 12.49 0.09 12.39
C SER A 65 11.07 0.59 12.20
N GLY A 66 10.32 0.66 13.31
CA GLY A 66 8.98 1.26 13.33
C GLY A 66 8.99 2.75 12.96
N ALA A 67 10.08 3.47 13.23
CA ALA A 67 10.21 4.91 12.96
C ALA A 67 10.91 5.23 11.62
N LEU A 68 11.10 4.23 10.76
CA LEU A 68 11.72 4.41 9.45
C LEU A 68 10.75 3.99 8.36
N GLY A 69 10.41 4.94 7.49
CA GLY A 69 9.58 4.71 6.31
C GLY A 69 10.40 4.08 5.19
N PHE A 70 9.73 3.24 4.41
CA PHE A 70 10.22 2.62 3.19
C PHE A 70 9.28 3.01 2.05
N LEU A 71 9.83 3.59 0.99
CA LEU A 71 9.13 3.92 -0.24
C LEU A 71 9.71 3.09 -1.38
N ASN A 72 8.86 2.33 -2.05
CA ASN A 72 9.18 1.62 -3.29
C ASN A 72 8.44 2.26 -4.45
N ILE A 73 9.16 2.58 -5.53
CA ILE A 73 8.62 3.06 -6.80
C ILE A 73 9.04 2.12 -7.92
N SER A 74 8.12 1.77 -8.81
CA SER A 74 8.44 1.11 -10.09
C SER A 74 7.74 1.79 -11.25
N LEU A 75 8.41 1.83 -12.40
CA LEU A 75 7.87 2.37 -13.64
C LEU A 75 7.69 1.22 -14.63
N LEU A 76 6.46 1.02 -15.07
CA LEU A 76 6.10 -0.03 -16.02
C LEU A 76 5.53 0.58 -17.31
N GLN A 77 5.79 -0.06 -18.44
CA GLN A 77 5.15 0.23 -19.72
C GLN A 77 4.31 -0.95 -20.18
N LYS A 78 3.05 -0.67 -20.52
CA LYS A 78 2.15 -1.62 -21.16
C LYS A 78 2.38 -1.60 -22.66
N ALA A 79 3.13 -2.58 -23.17
CA ALA A 79 3.28 -2.76 -24.60
C ALA A 79 1.94 -3.17 -25.23
N LYS A 80 1.58 -2.56 -26.37
CA LYS A 80 0.38 -2.97 -27.13
C LYS A 80 0.50 -4.45 -27.53
N GLY A 81 -0.44 -5.26 -27.05
CA GLY A 81 -0.50 -6.70 -27.34
C GLY A 81 0.28 -7.59 -26.35
N SER A 82 0.87 -7.03 -25.29
CA SER A 82 1.40 -7.80 -24.17
C SER A 82 0.46 -7.70 -22.97
N GLU A 83 0.12 -8.85 -22.37
CA GLU A 83 -0.57 -8.88 -21.07
C GLU A 83 0.36 -8.49 -19.91
N VAL A 84 1.67 -8.68 -20.10
CA VAL A 84 2.68 -8.44 -19.07
C VAL A 84 3.36 -7.08 -19.29
N PRO A 85 3.28 -6.14 -18.34
CA PRO A 85 4.01 -4.87 -18.40
C PRO A 85 5.52 -5.08 -18.31
N THR A 86 6.31 -4.22 -18.96
CA THR A 86 7.78 -4.22 -18.91
C THR A 86 8.28 -3.12 -17.99
N ALA A 87 9.23 -3.40 -17.10
CA ALA A 87 9.84 -2.37 -16.27
C ALA A 87 10.77 -1.47 -17.11
N LEU A 88 10.73 -0.17 -16.84
CA LEU A 88 11.56 0.83 -17.49
C LEU A 88 12.55 1.46 -16.53
N ASP A 89 13.76 1.71 -17.01
CA ASP A 89 14.73 2.53 -16.30
C ASP A 89 14.29 4.00 -16.36
N ALA A 90 14.55 4.72 -15.27
CA ALA A 90 14.21 6.11 -15.07
C ALA A 90 15.24 6.81 -14.16
N GLY A 91 15.40 8.11 -14.35
CA GLY A 91 15.92 9.00 -13.33
C GLY A 91 14.77 9.39 -12.39
N LEU A 92 15.01 9.30 -11.07
CA LEU A 92 14.06 9.70 -10.05
C LEU A 92 14.61 10.83 -9.20
N LYS A 93 13.78 11.86 -9.00
CA LYS A 93 13.96 12.85 -7.95
C LYS A 93 12.67 12.93 -7.16
N GLY A 94 12.76 13.28 -5.88
CA GLY A 94 11.57 13.43 -5.07
C GLY A 94 11.79 14.25 -3.83
N THR A 95 10.71 14.85 -3.36
CA THR A 95 10.65 15.51 -2.06
C THR A 95 9.51 14.95 -1.23
N ILE A 96 9.72 14.95 0.08
CA ILE A 96 8.71 14.60 1.08
C ILE A 96 8.48 15.82 1.98
N ARG A 97 7.21 16.12 2.28
CA ARG A 97 6.82 17.27 3.09
C ARG A 97 5.72 16.93 4.08
N ASN A 98 5.86 17.31 5.35
CA ASN A 98 4.77 17.18 6.33
C ASN A 98 3.78 18.37 6.27
N LEU A 99 2.67 18.29 7.00
CA LEU A 99 1.61 19.32 6.97
C LEU A 99 2.04 20.69 7.51
N ILE A 100 3.05 20.73 8.38
CA ILE A 100 3.61 21.98 8.91
C ILE A 100 4.67 22.59 7.97
N GLY A 101 4.91 21.98 6.81
CA GLY A 101 5.71 22.54 5.72
C GLY A 101 7.19 22.16 5.71
N GLN A 102 7.67 21.37 6.68
CA GLN A 102 9.04 20.85 6.66
C GLN A 102 9.22 19.92 5.47
N SER A 103 10.27 20.14 4.68
CA SER A 103 10.53 19.44 3.42
C SER A 103 11.92 18.83 3.42
N ARG A 104 12.06 17.66 2.81
CA ARG A 104 13.35 16.97 2.63
C ARG A 104 13.40 16.34 1.24
N GLU A 105 14.59 16.26 0.65
CA GLU A 105 14.80 15.47 -0.55
C GLU A 105 14.86 13.98 -0.20
N LEU A 106 14.35 13.15 -1.09
CA LEU A 106 14.43 11.70 -0.99
C LEU A 106 15.62 11.19 -1.80
N GLU A 107 16.44 10.35 -1.16
CA GLU A 107 17.51 9.64 -1.83
C GLU A 107 16.99 8.28 -2.32
N PHE A 108 17.05 8.06 -3.63
CA PHE A 108 16.60 6.81 -4.24
C PHE A 108 17.78 5.95 -4.64
N ARG A 109 17.74 4.67 -4.25
CA ARG A 109 18.63 3.64 -4.78
C ARG A 109 17.87 2.77 -5.77
N ARG A 110 18.45 2.59 -6.96
CA ARG A 110 17.94 1.68 -7.99
C ARG A 110 18.35 0.24 -7.69
N ILE A 111 17.39 -0.66 -7.68
CA ILE A 111 17.58 -2.11 -7.52
C ILE A 111 17.03 -2.83 -8.76
N ARG A 112 17.73 -3.86 -9.22
CA ARG A 112 17.32 -4.70 -10.35
C ARG A 112 17.24 -6.16 -9.92
N GLU A 113 16.07 -6.77 -10.12
CA GLU A 113 15.83 -8.20 -9.87
C GLU A 113 15.29 -8.85 -11.14
N GLY A 114 16.14 -9.59 -11.85
CA GLY A 114 15.78 -10.11 -13.17
C GLY A 114 15.39 -8.99 -14.12
N GLN A 115 14.10 -8.92 -14.47
CA GLN A 115 13.53 -7.87 -15.33
C GLN A 115 12.83 -6.75 -14.55
N ALA A 116 12.69 -6.86 -13.22
CA ALA A 116 12.09 -5.83 -12.39
C ALA A 116 13.10 -4.74 -12.04
N ILE A 117 12.62 -3.50 -11.93
CA ILE A 117 13.40 -2.34 -11.52
C ILE A 117 12.62 -1.61 -10.42
N TYR A 118 13.26 -1.43 -9.27
CA TYR A 118 12.71 -0.72 -8.12
C TYR A 118 13.58 0.49 -7.79
N TYR A 119 12.95 1.57 -7.37
CA TYR A 119 13.60 2.73 -6.78
C TYR A 119 13.15 2.83 -5.34
N ILE A 120 14.10 2.60 -4.44
CA ILE A 120 13.83 2.51 -3.01
C ILE A 120 14.40 3.73 -2.31
N SER A 121 13.60 4.33 -1.44
CA SER A 121 14.05 5.36 -0.50
C SER A 121 13.63 5.01 0.92
N THR A 122 14.43 5.42 1.90
CA THR A 122 14.10 5.33 3.32
C THR A 122 14.16 6.70 3.96
N PHE A 123 13.25 7.00 4.87
CA PHE A 123 13.16 8.31 5.51
C PHE A 123 12.60 8.18 6.92
N ARG A 124 12.98 9.09 7.83
CA ARG A 124 12.35 9.15 9.15
C ARG A 124 10.98 9.82 9.04
N PHE A 125 10.01 9.31 9.77
CA PHE A 125 8.70 9.91 9.92
C PHE A 125 8.32 10.00 11.40
N ASP A 126 7.33 10.82 11.70
CA ASP A 126 6.72 10.96 13.02
C ASP A 126 5.40 10.15 13.06
N ASP A 127 5.13 9.45 14.15
CA ASP A 127 3.95 8.58 14.27
C ASP A 127 2.64 9.34 14.01
N GLY A 128 1.80 8.81 13.12
CA GLY A 128 0.51 9.37 12.76
C GLY A 128 0.56 10.60 11.84
N ASP A 129 1.74 11.07 11.44
CA ASP A 129 1.89 12.24 10.57
C ASP A 129 1.57 11.92 9.10
N MET A 130 1.00 12.92 8.42
CA MET A 130 0.74 12.88 6.99
C MET A 130 1.87 13.57 6.22
N TYR A 131 2.37 12.86 5.20
CA TYR A 131 3.40 13.36 4.31
C TYR A 131 2.90 13.44 2.88
N ASN A 132 3.22 14.54 2.22
CA ASN A 132 3.02 14.78 0.80
C ASN A 132 4.32 14.44 0.06
N PHE A 133 4.21 13.56 -0.92
CA PHE A 133 5.29 13.16 -1.81
C PHE A 133 5.11 13.86 -3.15
N ASP A 134 6.20 14.42 -3.65
CA ASP A 134 6.27 15.05 -4.98
C ASP A 134 7.47 14.45 -5.71
N LEU A 135 7.22 13.62 -6.72
CA LEU A 135 8.21 12.85 -7.45
C LEU A 135 8.25 13.25 -8.92
N ASP A 136 9.47 13.50 -9.40
CA ASP A 136 9.79 13.71 -10.81
C ASP A 136 10.44 12.44 -11.36
N ILE A 137 9.75 11.77 -12.27
CA ILE A 137 10.19 10.51 -12.87
C ILE A 137 10.46 10.73 -14.35
N VAL A 138 11.73 10.61 -14.74
CA VAL A 138 12.20 10.79 -16.12
C VAL A 138 12.57 9.43 -16.71
N PRO A 139 11.72 8.80 -17.54
CA PRO A 139 12.04 7.50 -18.12
C PRO A 139 13.19 7.63 -19.13
N ALA A 140 14.09 6.65 -19.16
CA ALA A 140 15.25 6.68 -20.04
C ALA A 140 14.87 6.64 -21.54
N ASN A 141 13.78 5.95 -21.90
CA ASN A 141 13.39 5.69 -23.29
C ASN A 141 11.90 5.95 -23.59
N ALA A 142 11.24 6.86 -22.86
CA ALA A 142 9.83 7.18 -23.11
C ALA A 142 9.64 8.38 -24.05
N LYS A 143 8.49 8.41 -24.73
CA LYS A 143 8.05 9.57 -25.53
C LYS A 143 7.75 10.79 -24.65
N GLN A 144 7.22 10.55 -23.45
CA GLN A 144 6.99 11.58 -22.45
C GLN A 144 8.27 11.79 -21.63
N LYS A 145 8.63 13.06 -21.39
CA LYS A 145 9.90 13.41 -20.76
C LYS A 145 9.89 13.43 -19.24
N ASN A 146 8.73 13.61 -18.61
CA ASN A 146 8.59 13.61 -17.15
C ASN A 146 7.22 13.08 -16.75
N PHE A 147 7.16 12.33 -15.66
CA PHE A 147 5.93 11.97 -14.97
C PHE A 147 5.95 12.61 -13.58
N ASP A 148 5.04 13.58 -13.36
CA ASP A 148 4.85 14.23 -12.07
C ASP A 148 3.91 13.36 -11.22
N VAL A 149 4.45 12.71 -10.20
CA VAL A 149 3.71 11.80 -9.32
C VAL A 149 3.57 12.41 -7.95
N LYS A 150 2.33 12.66 -7.54
CA LYS A 150 2.02 13.29 -6.26
C LYS A 150 1.00 12.47 -5.50
N PHE A 151 1.33 12.17 -4.25
CA PHE A 151 0.42 11.47 -3.36
C PHE A 151 0.67 11.89 -1.91
N SER A 152 -0.31 11.64 -1.06
CA SER A 152 -0.22 11.88 0.37
C SER A 152 -0.44 10.57 1.11
N GLN A 153 0.37 10.30 2.10
CA GLN A 153 0.24 9.11 2.92
C GLN A 153 0.53 9.41 4.38
N ARG A 154 -0.25 8.80 5.26
CA ARG A 154 0.01 8.78 6.70
C ARG A 154 0.86 7.57 7.05
N PHE A 155 1.85 7.78 7.92
CA PHE A 155 2.70 6.72 8.44
C PHE A 155 2.43 6.53 9.92
N TYR A 156 2.58 5.29 10.38
CA TYR A 156 2.42 4.91 11.78
C TYR A 156 3.63 4.10 12.21
N GLU A 157 4.09 4.34 13.43
CA GLU A 157 5.11 3.51 14.05
C GLU A 157 4.51 2.14 14.35
N GLU A 158 5.13 1.11 13.82
CA GLU A 158 4.65 -0.26 13.95
C GLU A 158 5.83 -1.15 14.34
N GLU A 159 5.68 -1.93 15.40
CA GLU A 159 6.67 -2.93 15.80
C GLU A 159 6.30 -4.26 15.11
N GLY A 160 7.22 -4.76 14.27
CA GLY A 160 7.03 -6.00 13.49
C GLY A 160 7.97 -7.11 13.89
#